data_AF-A0A850JT23-F1
#
_entry.id   AF-A0A850JT23-F1
#
_cell.length_a   1.000
_cell.length_b   1.000
_cell.length_c   1.000
_cell.angle_alpha   90.00
_cell.angle_beta   90.00
_cell.angle_gamma   90.00
#
_symmetry.space_group_name_H-M   'P 1'
#
loop_
_entity.id
_entity.type
_entity.pdbx_description
1 polymer ?
#
loop_
_entity_poly.entity_id
_entity_poly.type
_entity_poly.pdbx_seq_one_letter_code
_entity_poly.pdbx_strand_id
1 'polypeptide(L)'
;MATVADAWRPTSELEHRLQETVRAGDQESYFRLLADSELVVPVPPELVDGVLANETQPSWPTQEEDGRVHVLVYTSASAMRACLGPSYQHFMTVRFGDIAETWPDARWWLAIDAPAPGVGTVLPIEARMPAWFVRQVAEGDGRPPQVGRAPAAWEELRDQHRELPRQSPRPEFQPANDVERELLRAAANNDHDLFLQTLADTDVLLPVPNDMDFTLRPGRPGFPWQTREVDGSTVVPVFTSPERLLEASGAGTEYIKLPFTVALRYWPNHDWLLAINSGSPAGGTVLAQQLPGLATWADQRAAQRMTDQFEPQNDIEQRLFDVARRRDTDAFYKTLLGAQVLVPAETDTPWGIVPGDPDFPWRPVPIHGRTSIQVFTSLKWMNEAIGSSRFIMPSLHEMVAAWPDTDWTLVLNPSLLHIRRCRRTGTRRFQGSPTPHKNTSNHTTNTRP
;
A
#
# COMPACT_ATOMS: atom_id res chain seq x y z
N MET A 1 21.63 32.72 25.52
CA MET A 1 20.57 31.70 25.72
C MET A 1 20.78 30.65 24.66
N ALA A 2 21.16 29.43 25.06
CA ALA A 2 21.48 28.34 24.14
C ALA A 2 20.19 27.77 23.54
N THR A 3 20.15 27.60 22.22
CA THR A 3 19.07 26.94 21.49
C THR A 3 19.09 25.43 21.77
N VAL A 4 17.91 24.82 21.87
CA VAL A 4 17.65 23.43 22.30
C VAL A 4 18.30 22.35 21.40
N ALA A 5 18.97 22.73 20.31
CA ALA A 5 19.67 21.83 19.39
C ALA A 5 21.03 21.29 19.91
N ASP A 6 21.55 21.79 21.04
CA ASP A 6 22.93 21.50 21.52
C ASP A 6 23.04 20.40 22.60
N ALA A 7 21.95 19.67 22.92
CA ALA A 7 21.92 18.79 24.09
C ALA A 7 22.16 17.29 23.82
N TRP A 8 21.96 16.80 22.59
CA TRP A 8 22.17 15.39 22.25
C TRP A 8 23.53 15.15 21.59
N ARG A 9 24.21 14.07 21.98
CA ARG A 9 25.48 13.62 21.37
C ARG A 9 25.37 12.15 21.00
N PRO A 10 25.87 11.75 19.81
CA PRO A 10 25.98 10.34 19.45
C PRO A 10 26.76 9.55 20.51
N THR A 11 26.23 8.37 20.84
CA THR A 11 26.78 7.44 21.82
C THR A 11 27.27 6.14 21.17
N SER A 12 27.00 5.96 19.87
CA SER A 12 27.46 4.83 19.07
C SER A 12 28.03 5.30 17.72
N GLU A 13 28.83 4.43 17.08
CA GLU A 13 29.34 4.66 15.72
C GLU A 13 28.20 4.80 14.70
N LEU A 14 27.12 4.02 14.87
CA LEU A 14 25.91 4.11 14.05
C LEU A 14 25.29 5.51 14.18
N GLU A 15 25.05 5.99 15.40
CA GLU A 15 24.46 7.32 15.64
C GLU A 15 25.34 8.45 15.07
N HIS A 16 26.67 8.30 15.13
CA HIS A 16 27.60 9.28 14.56
C HIS A 16 27.45 9.37 13.04
N ARG A 17 27.46 8.22 12.35
CA ARG A 17 27.31 8.14 10.90
C ARG A 17 25.92 8.60 10.44
N LEU A 18 24.86 8.24 11.18
CA LEU A 18 23.50 8.73 10.90
C LEU A 18 23.41 10.26 11.07
N GLN A 19 24.04 10.83 12.10
CA GLN A 19 24.09 12.28 12.29
C GLN A 19 24.82 12.98 11.14
N GLU A 20 25.92 12.42 10.63
CA GLU A 20 26.62 12.96 9.46
C GLU A 20 25.73 12.98 8.22
N THR A 21 24.97 11.90 7.96
CA THR A 21 24.04 11.85 6.84
C THR A 21 22.91 12.86 6.96
N VAL A 22 22.35 13.05 8.16
CA VAL A 22 21.30 14.08 8.40
C VAL A 22 21.86 15.48 8.16
N ARG A 23 23.08 15.77 8.64
CA ARG A 23 23.72 17.08 8.44
C ARG A 23 24.04 17.36 6.97
N ALA A 24 24.37 16.33 6.20
CA ALA A 24 24.60 16.41 4.76
C ALA A 24 23.30 16.48 3.94
N GLY A 25 22.14 16.20 4.55
CA GLY A 25 20.88 16.05 3.83
C GLY A 25 20.80 14.77 2.99
N ASP A 26 21.68 13.80 3.23
CA ASP A 26 21.78 12.54 2.46
C ASP A 26 20.88 11.46 3.06
N GLN A 27 19.58 11.54 2.74
CA GLN A 27 18.58 10.59 3.22
C GLN A 27 18.79 9.17 2.69
N GLU A 28 19.28 9.01 1.46
CA GLU A 28 19.53 7.69 0.88
C GLU A 28 20.62 6.95 1.66
N SER A 29 21.73 7.63 1.96
CA SER A 29 22.77 7.05 2.80
C SER A 29 22.28 6.80 4.23
N TYR A 30 21.45 7.69 4.79
CA TYR A 30 20.85 7.47 6.11
C TYR A 30 20.07 6.15 6.18
N PHE A 31 19.16 5.89 5.23
CA PHE A 31 18.38 4.66 5.23
C PHE A 31 19.22 3.43 4.87
N ARG A 32 20.22 3.55 4.00
CA ARG A 32 21.16 2.46 3.74
C ARG A 32 21.97 2.07 4.98
N LEU A 33 22.39 3.05 5.80
CA LEU A 33 23.05 2.78 7.07
C LEU A 33 22.13 2.01 8.04
N LEU A 34 20.84 2.35 8.07
CA LEU A 34 19.86 1.64 8.89
C LEU A 34 19.65 0.20 8.41
N ALA A 35 19.58 -0.03 7.09
CA ALA A 35 19.39 -1.35 6.49
C ALA A 35 20.45 -2.37 6.97
N ASP A 36 21.69 -1.92 7.12
CA ASP A 36 22.83 -2.75 7.55
C ASP A 36 23.04 -2.79 9.08
N SER A 37 22.13 -2.18 9.86
CA SER A 37 22.31 -1.98 11.29
C SER A 37 21.54 -2.97 12.17
N GLU A 38 22.02 -3.08 13.42
CA GLU A 38 21.29 -3.68 14.52
C GLU A 38 20.63 -2.57 15.36
N LEU A 39 19.34 -2.74 15.63
CA LEU A 39 18.52 -1.81 16.38
C LEU A 39 18.07 -2.41 17.71
N VAL A 40 17.78 -1.52 18.65
CA VAL A 40 17.36 -1.81 20.01
C VAL A 40 15.83 -1.78 20.08
N VAL A 41 15.22 -2.91 20.43
CA VAL A 41 13.78 -3.04 20.67
C VAL A 41 13.55 -3.05 22.19
N PRO A 42 12.84 -2.05 22.76
CA PRO A 42 12.63 -1.99 24.20
C PRO A 42 11.79 -3.15 24.71
N VAL A 43 12.10 -3.65 25.90
CA VAL A 43 11.23 -4.55 26.66
C VAL A 43 10.50 -3.72 27.72
N PRO A 44 9.15 -3.63 27.69
CA PRO A 44 8.39 -2.91 28.71
C PRO A 44 8.72 -3.42 30.12
N PRO A 45 8.94 -2.55 31.12
CA PRO A 45 9.36 -2.94 32.47
C PRO A 45 8.45 -4.01 33.10
N GLU A 46 7.15 -3.93 32.85
CA GLU A 46 6.14 -4.86 33.34
C GLU A 46 6.21 -6.27 32.71
N LEU A 47 6.89 -6.42 31.57
CA LEU A 47 7.07 -7.71 30.89
C LEU A 47 8.42 -8.36 31.19
N VAL A 48 9.36 -7.66 31.83
CA VAL A 48 10.75 -8.11 32.01
C VAL A 48 10.82 -9.46 32.73
N ASP A 49 10.16 -9.59 33.89
CA ASP A 49 10.24 -10.81 34.70
C ASP A 49 9.69 -12.03 33.94
N GLY A 50 8.56 -11.87 33.25
CA GLY A 50 7.95 -12.93 32.45
C GLY A 50 8.76 -13.31 31.20
N VAL A 51 9.42 -12.33 30.56
CA VAL A 51 10.31 -12.60 29.42
C VAL A 51 11.58 -13.33 29.89
N LEU A 52 12.20 -12.90 30.99
CA LEU A 52 13.39 -13.55 31.56
C LEU A 52 13.09 -14.97 32.09
N ALA A 53 11.89 -15.19 32.63
CA ALA A 53 11.42 -16.51 33.05
C ALA A 53 10.94 -17.40 31.88
N ASN A 54 10.94 -16.88 30.65
CA ASN A 54 10.44 -17.55 29.44
C ASN A 54 8.94 -17.94 29.55
N GLU A 55 8.17 -17.20 30.33
CA GLU A 55 6.73 -17.37 30.55
C GLU A 55 5.91 -16.50 29.57
N THR A 56 6.52 -15.42 29.06
CA THR A 56 5.90 -14.46 28.13
C THR A 56 6.78 -14.28 26.90
N GLN A 57 6.21 -14.38 25.70
CA GLN A 57 6.92 -14.03 24.47
C GLN A 57 6.97 -12.50 24.30
N PRO A 58 8.13 -11.92 23.95
CA PRO A 58 8.24 -10.50 23.69
C PRO A 58 7.38 -10.11 22.47
N SER A 59 6.48 -9.15 22.66
CA SER A 59 5.70 -8.53 21.58
C SER A 59 6.40 -7.28 21.07
N TRP A 60 6.09 -6.88 19.83
CA TRP A 60 6.53 -5.59 19.29
C TRP A 60 6.05 -4.44 20.20
N PRO A 61 6.96 -3.58 20.70
CA PRO A 61 6.58 -2.44 21.51
C PRO A 61 5.92 -1.40 20.61
N THR A 62 4.73 -0.95 20.99
CA THR A 62 3.94 -0.03 20.17
C THR A 62 3.53 1.21 20.92
N GLN A 63 3.49 2.34 20.21
CA GLN A 63 2.92 3.60 20.67
C GLN A 63 1.87 4.10 19.67
N GLU A 64 0.77 4.66 20.19
CA GLU A 64 -0.22 5.34 19.36
C GLU A 64 0.07 6.84 19.32
N GLU A 65 0.23 7.39 18.13
CA GLU A 65 0.47 8.81 17.85
C GLU A 65 -0.41 9.22 16.67
N ASP A 66 -1.23 10.26 16.83
CA ASP A 66 -2.16 10.77 15.80
C ASP A 66 -3.03 9.68 15.12
N GLY A 67 -3.52 8.73 15.92
CA GLY A 67 -4.35 7.61 15.46
C GLY A 67 -3.58 6.53 14.70
N ARG A 68 -2.24 6.50 14.79
CA ARG A 68 -1.38 5.49 14.16
C ARG A 68 -0.57 4.73 15.18
N VAL A 69 -0.45 3.43 14.93
CA VAL A 69 0.40 2.55 15.71
C VAL A 69 1.81 2.55 15.13
N HIS A 70 2.78 2.91 15.96
CA HIS A 70 4.20 2.90 15.66
C HIS A 70 4.90 1.81 16.47
N VAL A 71 5.61 0.91 15.80
CA VAL A 71 6.58 0.00 16.41
C VAL A 71 7.82 0.81 16.77
N LEU A 72 8.22 0.75 18.04
CA LEU A 72 9.33 1.52 18.56
C LEU A 72 10.64 0.74 18.47
N VAL A 73 11.65 1.35 17.85
CA VAL A 73 13.03 0.86 17.85
C VAL A 73 14.00 2.02 18.06
N TYR A 74 15.21 1.71 18.51
CA TYR A 74 16.20 2.72 18.87
C TYR A 74 17.57 2.37 18.31
N THR A 75 18.35 3.39 17.97
CA THR A 75 19.72 3.21 17.46
C THR A 75 20.72 2.83 18.56
N SER A 76 20.36 3.04 19.84
CA SER A 76 21.11 2.55 21.00
C SER A 76 20.26 2.46 22.26
N ALA A 77 20.78 1.77 23.28
CA ALA A 77 20.18 1.75 24.61
C ALA A 77 20.21 3.14 25.31
N SER A 78 21.10 4.04 24.88
CA SER A 78 21.16 5.41 25.38
C SER A 78 20.06 6.26 24.74
N ALA A 79 19.86 6.15 23.43
CA ALA A 79 18.74 6.77 22.72
C ALA A 79 17.39 6.27 23.27
N MET A 80 17.24 4.96 23.45
CA MET A 80 16.04 4.35 24.07
C MET A 80 15.71 4.98 25.43
N ARG A 81 16.69 5.09 26.34
CA ARG A 81 16.48 5.69 27.67
C ARG A 81 16.21 7.19 27.60
N ALA A 82 16.81 7.90 26.65
CA ALA A 82 16.57 9.33 26.46
C ALA A 82 15.13 9.59 25.98
N CYS A 83 14.59 8.72 25.13
CA CYS A 83 13.27 8.83 24.53
C CYS A 83 12.14 8.25 25.39
N LEU A 84 12.37 7.14 26.09
CA LEU A 84 11.35 6.44 26.90
C LEU A 84 11.47 6.70 28.41
N GLY A 85 12.59 7.24 28.87
CA GLY A 85 12.88 7.47 30.28
C GLY A 85 13.65 6.33 30.97
N PRO A 86 14.04 6.54 32.24
CA PRO A 86 14.99 5.68 32.95
C PRO A 86 14.42 4.33 33.42
N SER A 87 13.11 4.12 33.35
CA SER A 87 12.47 2.84 33.68
C SER A 87 12.75 1.75 32.64
N TYR A 88 12.99 2.14 31.38
CA TYR A 88 13.33 1.21 30.29
C TYR A 88 14.81 0.84 30.35
N GLN A 89 15.11 -0.28 31.02
CA GLN A 89 16.47 -0.77 31.22
C GLN A 89 16.81 -1.98 30.35
N HIS A 90 15.80 -2.75 29.96
CA HIS A 90 15.95 -4.00 29.22
C HIS A 90 15.52 -3.84 27.77
N PHE A 91 16.24 -4.50 26.88
CA PHE A 91 16.01 -4.42 25.44
C PHE A 91 16.50 -5.68 24.74
N MET A 92 16.04 -5.86 23.51
CA MET A 92 16.54 -6.85 22.56
C MET A 92 17.27 -6.14 21.43
N THR A 93 18.26 -6.80 20.84
CA THR A 93 18.94 -6.33 19.63
C THR A 93 18.44 -7.13 18.45
N VAL A 94 17.98 -6.46 17.40
CA VAL A 94 17.39 -7.07 16.20
C VAL A 94 17.95 -6.39 14.96
N ARG A 95 18.29 -7.16 13.92
CA ARG A 95 18.74 -6.59 12.64
C ARG A 95 17.59 -5.92 11.92
N PHE A 96 17.86 -4.84 11.20
CA PHE A 96 16.84 -4.16 10.41
C PHE A 96 16.14 -5.09 9.40
N GLY A 97 16.90 -5.97 8.73
CA GLY A 97 16.33 -6.98 7.83
C GLY A 97 15.34 -7.92 8.53
N ASP A 98 15.66 -8.38 9.75
CA ASP A 98 14.78 -9.27 10.52
C ASP A 98 13.46 -8.56 10.90
N ILE A 99 13.53 -7.26 11.22
CA ILE A 99 12.36 -6.41 11.45
C ILE A 99 11.45 -6.40 10.20
N ALA A 100 12.03 -6.20 9.02
CA ALA A 100 11.27 -6.17 7.76
C ALA A 100 10.60 -7.52 7.41
N GLU A 101 11.29 -8.63 7.69
CA GLU A 101 10.79 -9.99 7.46
C GLU A 101 9.67 -10.38 8.42
N THR A 102 9.83 -10.04 9.70
CA THR A 102 8.91 -10.45 10.79
C THR A 102 7.86 -9.39 11.11
N TRP A 103 7.72 -8.39 10.23
CA TRP A 103 6.87 -7.23 10.43
C TRP A 103 5.43 -7.60 10.84
N PRO A 104 4.93 -7.12 11.99
CA PRO A 104 3.71 -7.65 12.61
C PRO A 104 2.44 -7.28 11.86
N ASP A 105 2.37 -6.06 11.34
CA ASP A 105 1.19 -5.52 10.71
C ASP A 105 1.59 -4.45 9.70
N ALA A 106 1.21 -4.63 8.42
CA ALA A 106 1.56 -3.71 7.35
C ALA A 106 0.95 -2.29 7.52
N ARG A 107 0.00 -2.13 8.45
CA ARG A 107 -0.62 -0.85 8.81
C ARG A 107 0.23 -0.05 9.80
N TRP A 108 1.13 -0.73 10.52
CA TRP A 108 1.96 -0.12 11.54
C TRP A 108 3.18 0.53 10.91
N TRP A 109 3.65 1.57 11.59
CA TRP A 109 4.81 2.35 11.19
C TRP A 109 6.02 1.90 12.00
N LEU A 110 7.22 2.02 11.45
CA LEU A 110 8.44 1.96 12.24
C LEU A 110 8.77 3.37 12.72
N ALA A 111 9.00 3.52 14.01
CA ALA A 111 9.52 4.75 14.59
C ALA A 111 10.89 4.44 15.19
N ILE A 112 11.91 5.09 14.64
CA ILE A 112 13.31 5.00 15.05
C ILE A 112 13.60 6.22 15.91
N ASP A 113 14.05 5.99 17.14
CA ASP A 113 14.44 7.04 18.09
C ASP A 113 13.32 8.02 18.47
N ALA A 114 12.06 7.63 18.31
CA ALA A 114 10.91 8.46 18.65
C ALA A 114 10.71 8.59 20.18
N PRO A 115 10.42 9.80 20.69
CA PRO A 115 10.14 10.00 22.11
C PRO A 115 8.77 9.46 22.54
N ALA A 116 8.70 9.04 23.81
CA ALA A 116 7.42 8.76 24.45
C ALA A 116 6.59 10.05 24.63
N PRO A 117 5.25 9.96 24.71
CA PRO A 117 4.41 11.13 24.89
C PRO A 117 4.78 11.90 26.16
N GLY A 118 4.95 13.21 26.03
CA GLY A 118 5.36 14.08 27.15
C GLY A 118 6.87 14.11 27.43
N VAL A 119 7.68 13.33 26.70
CA VAL A 119 9.15 13.44 26.71
C VAL A 119 9.57 14.45 25.64
N GLY A 120 10.15 15.59 26.06
CA GLY A 120 10.53 16.67 25.16
C GLY A 120 11.85 16.46 24.38
N THR A 121 12.44 15.26 24.47
CA THR A 121 13.72 14.94 23.83
C THR A 121 13.46 14.44 22.41
N VAL A 122 13.68 15.29 21.41
CA VAL A 122 13.62 14.90 19.99
C VAL A 122 15.05 14.66 19.51
N LEU A 123 15.33 13.47 18.98
CA LEU A 123 16.66 13.16 18.47
C LEU A 123 16.80 13.66 17.02
N PRO A 124 17.94 14.28 16.65
CA PRO A 124 18.12 14.80 15.29
C PRO A 124 18.21 13.68 14.24
N ILE A 125 18.39 12.43 14.67
CA ILE A 125 18.44 11.23 13.83
C ILE A 125 17.14 10.43 13.86
N GLU A 126 16.07 10.99 14.44
CA GLU A 126 14.75 10.36 14.48
C GLU A 126 14.18 10.16 13.07
N ALA A 127 13.52 9.03 12.86
CA ALA A 127 12.83 8.74 11.60
C ALA A 127 11.54 7.96 11.83
N ARG A 128 10.53 8.24 11.01
CA ARG A 128 9.31 7.45 10.89
C ARG A 128 9.23 6.89 9.49
N MET A 129 8.74 5.66 9.35
CA MET A 129 8.54 5.07 8.03
C MET A 129 7.38 4.08 8.00
N PRO A 130 6.59 4.07 6.92
CA PRO A 130 5.55 3.07 6.72
C PRO A 130 6.17 1.69 6.44
N ALA A 131 5.43 0.63 6.76
CA ALA A 131 5.88 -0.76 6.61
C ALA A 131 6.42 -1.13 5.21
N TRP A 132 5.89 -0.51 4.15
CA TRP A 132 6.38 -0.75 2.79
C TRP A 132 7.79 -0.18 2.59
N PHE A 133 8.11 0.97 3.19
CA PHE A 133 9.41 1.59 3.06
C PHE A 133 10.44 0.83 3.91
N VAL A 134 10.05 0.28 5.07
CA VAL A 134 10.88 -0.66 5.84
C VAL A 134 11.37 -1.82 4.96
N ARG A 135 10.48 -2.41 4.13
CA ARG A 135 10.86 -3.49 3.22
C ARG A 135 11.78 -3.03 2.10
N GLN A 136 11.49 -1.88 1.50
CA GLN A 136 12.32 -1.30 0.44
C GLN A 136 13.76 -1.04 0.94
N VAL A 137 13.89 -0.45 2.13
CA VAL A 137 15.18 -0.20 2.78
C VAL A 137 15.90 -1.51 3.08
N ALA A 138 15.20 -2.54 3.57
CA ALA A 138 15.78 -3.86 3.83
C ALA A 138 16.24 -4.58 2.54
N GLU A 139 15.61 -4.29 1.40
CA GLU A 139 16.01 -4.78 0.07
C GLU A 139 17.19 -3.99 -0.53
N GLY A 140 17.68 -2.95 0.18
CA GLY A 140 18.86 -2.16 -0.18
C GLY A 140 18.56 -0.87 -0.92
N ASP A 141 17.29 -0.51 -1.11
CA ASP A 141 16.89 0.74 -1.77
C ASP A 141 16.43 1.78 -0.74
N GLY A 142 17.37 2.64 -0.32
CA GLY A 142 17.14 3.67 0.69
C GLY A 142 16.47 4.96 0.19
N ARG A 143 16.05 5.03 -1.08
CA ARG A 143 15.52 6.28 -1.67
C ARG A 143 14.06 6.52 -1.24
N PRO A 144 13.76 7.59 -0.49
CA PRO A 144 12.37 7.97 -0.24
C PRO A 144 11.69 8.44 -1.55
N PRO A 145 10.35 8.53 -1.58
CA PRO A 145 9.65 9.21 -2.67
C PRO A 145 10.19 10.64 -2.81
N GLN A 146 10.27 11.20 -4.02
CA GLN A 146 10.72 12.59 -4.17
C GLN A 146 9.52 13.52 -4.08
N VAL A 147 9.38 14.22 -2.96
CA VAL A 147 8.32 15.23 -2.77
C VAL A 147 8.85 16.63 -3.08
N GLY A 148 8.05 17.42 -3.79
CA GLY A 148 8.43 18.73 -4.29
C GLY A 148 9.00 18.69 -5.71
N ARG A 149 9.51 19.84 -6.13
CA ARG A 149 10.15 20.01 -7.45
C ARG A 149 11.44 19.20 -7.47
N ALA A 150 11.47 18.08 -8.21
CA ALA A 150 12.73 17.46 -8.58
C ALA A 150 13.59 18.53 -9.30
N PRO A 151 14.80 18.86 -8.82
CA PRO A 151 15.70 19.70 -9.59
C PRO A 151 16.07 18.91 -10.83
N ALA A 152 15.45 19.23 -11.95
CA ALA A 152 15.85 18.64 -13.20
C ALA A 152 17.28 19.09 -13.51
N ALA A 153 18.09 18.24 -14.13
CA ALA A 153 19.47 18.56 -14.52
C ALA A 153 19.57 19.82 -15.43
N TRP A 154 18.47 20.23 -16.08
CA TRP A 154 18.40 21.49 -16.81
C TRP A 154 18.35 22.75 -15.93
N GLU A 155 18.14 22.63 -14.62
CA GLU A 155 18.18 23.75 -13.66
C GLU A 155 19.57 24.08 -13.13
N GLU A 156 20.44 23.08 -12.95
CA GLU A 156 21.87 23.31 -12.70
C GLU A 156 22.52 24.06 -13.90
N LEU A 157 22.06 23.75 -15.12
CA LEU A 157 22.43 24.51 -16.33
C LEU A 157 21.79 25.91 -16.37
N ARG A 158 20.62 26.14 -15.76
CA ARG A 158 19.99 27.48 -15.70
C ARG A 158 20.57 28.39 -14.63
N ASP A 159 21.10 27.85 -13.53
CA ASP A 159 21.83 28.64 -12.55
C ASP A 159 23.17 29.17 -13.10
N GLN A 160 23.76 28.47 -14.08
CA GLN A 160 24.86 29.01 -14.90
C GLN A 160 24.40 30.13 -15.86
N HIS A 161 23.11 30.15 -16.24
CA HIS A 161 22.49 31.17 -17.10
C HIS A 161 21.73 32.28 -16.34
N ARG A 162 22.07 32.51 -15.06
CA ARG A 162 21.43 33.54 -14.20
C ARG A 162 21.71 34.99 -14.65
N GLU A 163 22.61 35.19 -15.61
CA GLU A 163 22.95 36.51 -16.18
C GLU A 163 22.03 36.96 -17.33
N LEU A 164 21.08 36.11 -17.77
CA LEU A 164 20.11 36.53 -18.78
C LEU A 164 18.92 37.27 -18.15
N PRO A 165 18.53 38.45 -18.66
CA PRO A 165 17.38 39.19 -18.13
C PRO A 165 16.10 38.38 -18.28
N ARG A 166 15.49 37.96 -17.17
CA ARG A 166 14.19 37.29 -17.19
C ARG A 166 13.09 38.32 -17.42
N GLN A 167 12.37 38.19 -18.54
CA GLN A 167 11.16 38.96 -18.79
C GLN A 167 10.01 38.33 -17.97
N SER A 168 9.57 39.05 -16.94
CA SER A 168 8.46 38.77 -16.02
C SER A 168 8.71 37.71 -14.92
N PRO A 169 8.49 38.04 -13.62
CA PRO A 169 8.41 37.05 -12.56
C PRO A 169 7.29 36.06 -12.86
N ARG A 170 7.54 34.75 -12.69
CA ARG A 170 6.44 33.77 -12.69
C ARG A 170 5.47 34.14 -11.55
N PRO A 171 4.16 34.07 -11.77
CA PRO A 171 3.18 34.27 -10.70
C PRO A 171 3.47 33.30 -9.55
N GLU A 172 3.31 33.80 -8.33
CA GLU A 172 3.46 32.99 -7.12
C GLU A 172 2.48 31.81 -7.14
N PHE A 173 2.95 30.64 -6.70
CA PHE A 173 2.12 29.44 -6.65
C PHE A 173 0.95 29.64 -5.68
N GLN A 174 -0.26 29.45 -6.17
CA GLN A 174 -1.48 29.50 -5.36
C GLN A 174 -2.12 28.09 -5.34
N PRO A 175 -2.17 27.45 -4.17
CA PRO A 175 -2.92 26.20 -3.99
C PRO A 175 -4.38 26.37 -4.40
N ALA A 176 -4.87 25.50 -5.29
CA ALA A 176 -6.25 25.58 -5.79
C ALA A 176 -7.29 25.09 -4.76
N ASN A 177 -6.90 24.20 -3.85
CA ASN A 177 -7.80 23.56 -2.89
C ASN A 177 -7.08 23.19 -1.57
N ASP A 178 -7.82 22.59 -0.63
CA ASP A 178 -7.27 22.14 0.68
C ASP A 178 -6.16 21.10 0.50
N VAL A 179 -6.33 20.17 -0.45
CA VAL A 179 -5.35 19.12 -0.76
C VAL A 179 -4.02 19.74 -1.14
N GLU A 180 -4.00 20.69 -2.07
CA GLU A 180 -2.75 21.33 -2.51
C GLU A 180 -2.10 22.18 -1.43
N ARG A 181 -2.88 22.76 -0.51
CA ARG A 181 -2.32 23.45 0.66
C ARG A 181 -1.58 22.48 1.56
N GLU A 182 -2.13 21.29 1.76
CA GLU A 182 -1.51 20.26 2.58
C GLU A 182 -0.30 19.64 1.89
N LEU A 183 -0.38 19.35 0.58
CA LEU A 183 0.77 18.89 -0.20
C LEU A 183 1.89 19.92 -0.25
N LEU A 184 1.57 21.22 -0.33
CA LEU A 184 2.55 22.30 -0.28
C LEU A 184 3.24 22.36 1.09
N ARG A 185 2.48 22.23 2.19
CA ARG A 185 3.04 22.18 3.55
C ARG A 185 3.95 20.97 3.73
N ALA A 186 3.49 19.80 3.27
CA ALA A 186 4.25 18.57 3.32
C ALA A 186 5.57 18.73 2.54
N ALA A 187 5.52 19.26 1.32
CA ALA A 187 6.71 19.52 0.51
C ALA A 187 7.65 20.56 1.14
N ALA A 188 7.13 21.67 1.69
CA ALA A 188 7.94 22.69 2.34
C ALA A 188 8.70 22.16 3.58
N ASN A 189 8.14 21.16 4.26
CA ASN A 189 8.74 20.52 5.43
C ASN A 189 9.50 19.23 5.11
N ASN A 190 9.59 18.83 3.83
CA ASN A 190 10.09 17.51 3.41
C ASN A 190 9.38 16.33 4.12
N ASP A 191 8.11 16.51 4.44
CA ASP A 191 7.25 15.52 5.10
C ASP A 191 6.60 14.61 4.04
N HIS A 192 7.38 13.62 3.62
CA HIS A 192 6.97 12.63 2.63
C HIS A 192 5.76 11.82 3.07
N ASP A 193 5.63 11.62 4.37
CA ASP A 193 4.58 10.83 4.98
C ASP A 193 3.25 11.54 4.91
N LEU A 194 3.21 12.79 5.35
CA LEU A 194 2.03 13.65 5.20
C LEU A 194 1.64 13.76 3.73
N PHE A 195 2.62 13.95 2.83
CA PHE A 195 2.35 14.06 1.40
C PHE A 195 1.62 12.83 0.84
N LEU A 196 2.13 11.62 1.11
CA LEU A 196 1.50 10.38 0.65
C LEU A 196 0.15 10.14 1.30
N GLN A 197 -0.01 10.49 2.58
CA GLN A 197 -1.28 10.39 3.31
C GLN A 197 -2.34 11.30 2.72
N THR A 198 -2.00 12.55 2.45
CA THR A 198 -2.88 13.50 1.76
C THR A 198 -3.33 12.93 0.42
N LEU A 199 -2.42 12.36 -0.37
CA LEU A 199 -2.77 11.74 -1.66
C LEU A 199 -3.66 10.51 -1.52
N ALA A 200 -3.37 9.59 -0.58
CA ALA A 200 -4.20 8.40 -0.35
C ALA A 200 -5.64 8.72 0.06
N ASP A 201 -5.89 9.95 0.50
CA ASP A 201 -7.17 10.45 0.99
C ASP A 201 -7.90 11.30 -0.06
N THR A 202 -7.29 11.45 -1.23
CA THR A 202 -7.70 12.39 -2.27
C THR A 202 -8.22 11.65 -3.49
N ASP A 203 -9.31 12.18 -4.06
CA ASP A 203 -9.67 11.91 -5.45
C ASP A 203 -8.77 12.73 -6.37
N VAL A 204 -8.09 12.04 -7.28
CA VAL A 204 -7.20 12.63 -8.26
C VAL A 204 -7.85 12.71 -9.63
N LEU A 205 -7.32 13.59 -10.47
CA LEU A 205 -7.70 13.76 -11.86
C LEU A 205 -6.66 13.06 -12.72
N LEU A 206 -7.13 12.08 -13.49
CA LEU A 206 -6.34 11.36 -14.47
C LEU A 206 -6.72 11.86 -15.86
N PRO A 207 -5.79 12.45 -16.65
CA PRO A 207 -6.07 12.85 -18.02
C PRO A 207 -6.48 11.66 -18.88
N VAL A 208 -7.40 11.90 -19.82
CA VAL A 208 -7.88 10.90 -20.76
C VAL A 208 -7.97 11.48 -22.18
N PRO A 209 -7.99 10.64 -23.23
CA PRO A 209 -8.28 11.10 -24.59
C PRO A 209 -9.65 11.79 -24.67
N ASN A 210 -9.75 12.84 -25.49
CA ASN A 210 -10.99 13.63 -25.62
C ASN A 210 -12.17 12.85 -26.21
N ASP A 211 -11.90 11.79 -26.96
CA ASP A 211 -12.88 10.91 -27.60
C ASP A 211 -13.15 9.62 -26.81
N MET A 212 -12.65 9.54 -25.58
CA MET A 212 -12.82 8.36 -24.73
C MET A 212 -14.26 8.16 -24.28
N ASP A 213 -14.69 6.90 -24.24
CA ASP A 213 -15.88 6.52 -23.47
C ASP A 213 -15.62 6.77 -21.97
N PHE A 214 -16.22 7.83 -21.42
CA PHE A 214 -16.10 8.21 -20.02
C PHE A 214 -16.64 7.18 -19.02
N THR A 215 -17.28 6.09 -19.48
CA THR A 215 -17.63 4.95 -18.63
C THR A 215 -16.47 4.00 -18.38
N LEU A 216 -15.41 4.06 -19.20
CA LEU A 216 -14.19 3.30 -18.99
C LEU A 216 -13.49 3.74 -17.69
N ARG A 217 -12.95 2.76 -16.97
CA ARG A 217 -12.24 2.95 -15.70
C ARG A 217 -10.93 2.16 -15.75
N PRO A 218 -9.90 2.53 -14.96
CA PRO A 218 -8.64 1.80 -14.91
C PRO A 218 -8.77 0.28 -14.69
N GLY A 219 -9.80 -0.15 -13.95
CA GLY A 219 -10.08 -1.56 -13.72
C GLY A 219 -10.71 -2.33 -14.89
N ARG A 220 -10.90 -1.69 -16.06
CA ARG A 220 -11.34 -2.35 -17.29
C ARG A 220 -10.15 -2.67 -18.21
N PRO A 221 -10.16 -3.83 -18.88
CA PRO A 221 -9.20 -4.10 -19.95
C PRO A 221 -9.20 -2.98 -20.99
N GLY A 222 -8.00 -2.56 -21.42
CA GLY A 222 -7.84 -1.57 -22.48
C GLY A 222 -8.02 -0.10 -22.07
N PHE A 223 -8.02 0.22 -20.76
CA PHE A 223 -8.06 1.61 -20.31
C PHE A 223 -6.87 2.43 -20.89
N PRO A 224 -7.11 3.55 -21.61
CA PRO A 224 -6.10 4.33 -22.34
C PRO A 224 -5.32 5.28 -21.43
N TRP A 225 -4.47 4.73 -20.56
CA TRP A 225 -3.56 5.50 -19.71
C TRP A 225 -2.74 6.50 -20.52
N GLN A 226 -2.83 7.79 -20.16
CA GLN A 226 -2.03 8.84 -20.77
C GLN A 226 -0.65 8.88 -20.12
N THR A 227 0.40 8.89 -20.94
CA THR A 227 1.80 8.94 -20.50
C THR A 227 2.51 10.17 -21.06
N ARG A 228 3.64 10.52 -20.46
CA ARG A 228 4.59 11.53 -20.95
C ARG A 228 6.00 10.98 -20.84
N GLU A 229 6.89 11.48 -21.69
CA GLU A 229 8.32 11.23 -21.56
C GLU A 229 8.97 12.41 -20.82
N VAL A 230 9.65 12.12 -19.72
CA VAL A 230 10.39 13.10 -18.92
C VAL A 230 11.76 12.52 -18.63
N ASP A 231 12.81 13.19 -19.11
CA ASP A 231 14.21 12.79 -18.91
C ASP A 231 14.49 11.31 -19.26
N GLY A 232 13.88 10.83 -20.35
CA GLY A 232 14.02 9.45 -20.83
C GLY A 232 13.25 8.39 -20.02
N SER A 233 12.41 8.83 -19.08
CA SER A 233 11.51 7.98 -18.31
C SER A 233 10.06 8.21 -18.70
N THR A 234 9.32 7.12 -18.89
CA THR A 234 7.86 7.18 -19.06
C THR A 234 7.20 7.48 -17.73
N VAL A 235 6.40 8.54 -17.69
CA VAL A 235 5.65 8.98 -16.50
C VAL A 235 4.16 9.05 -16.79
N VAL A 236 3.35 8.73 -15.78
CA VAL A 236 1.90 8.92 -15.81
C VAL A 236 1.57 10.15 -14.95
N PRO A 237 1.07 11.25 -15.56
CA PRO A 237 0.73 12.45 -14.82
C PRO A 237 -0.62 12.30 -14.11
N VAL A 238 -0.66 12.73 -12.85
CA VAL A 238 -1.85 12.75 -12.00
C VAL A 238 -1.97 14.13 -11.36
N PHE A 239 -3.18 14.66 -11.29
CA PHE A 239 -3.43 16.02 -10.81
C PHE A 239 -4.39 16.06 -9.64
N THR A 240 -4.20 17.01 -8.73
CA THR A 240 -5.11 17.23 -7.59
C THR A 240 -6.10 18.36 -7.82
N SER A 241 -6.01 19.06 -8.95
CA SER A 241 -6.97 20.10 -9.33
C SER A 241 -7.02 20.33 -10.85
N PRO A 242 -8.15 20.83 -11.38
CA PRO A 242 -8.25 21.24 -12.78
C PRO A 242 -7.22 22.32 -13.14
N GLU A 243 -6.88 23.21 -12.21
CA GLU A 243 -5.88 24.27 -12.40
C GLU A 243 -4.50 23.68 -12.71
N ARG A 244 -4.03 22.70 -11.92
CA ARG A 244 -2.75 22.02 -12.19
C ARG A 244 -2.77 21.23 -13.48
N LEU A 245 -3.91 20.60 -13.80
CA LEU A 245 -4.10 19.88 -15.06
C LEU A 245 -4.02 20.82 -16.26
N LEU A 246 -4.70 21.97 -16.20
CA LEU A 246 -4.72 23.00 -17.24
C LEU A 246 -3.32 23.62 -17.43
N GLU A 247 -2.62 23.92 -16.34
CA GLU A 247 -1.25 24.44 -16.39
C GLU A 247 -0.28 23.45 -17.06
N ALA A 248 -0.45 22.16 -16.80
CA ALA A 248 0.46 21.13 -17.31
C ALA A 248 0.08 20.60 -18.70
N SER A 249 -1.18 20.73 -19.13
CA SER A 249 -1.73 20.04 -20.32
C SER A 249 -2.43 20.96 -21.31
N GLY A 250 -2.71 22.21 -20.93
CA GLY A 250 -3.46 23.16 -21.74
C GLY A 250 -4.97 23.00 -21.63
N ALA A 251 -5.69 24.01 -22.13
CA ALA A 251 -7.15 24.05 -22.14
C ALA A 251 -7.75 22.94 -23.01
N GLY A 252 -8.87 22.36 -22.57
CA GLY A 252 -9.61 21.33 -23.31
C GLY A 252 -9.08 19.89 -23.12
N THR A 253 -8.24 19.67 -22.11
CA THR A 253 -7.83 18.32 -21.69
C THR A 253 -8.96 17.67 -20.89
N GLU A 254 -9.52 16.57 -21.41
CA GLU A 254 -10.49 15.75 -20.69
C GLU A 254 -9.82 14.95 -19.57
N TYR A 255 -10.58 14.68 -18.49
CA TYR A 255 -10.08 13.93 -17.35
C TYR A 255 -11.20 13.13 -16.68
N ILE A 256 -10.82 12.05 -16.00
CA ILE A 256 -11.69 11.37 -15.04
C ILE A 256 -11.24 11.66 -13.61
N LYS A 257 -12.20 11.74 -12.69
CA LYS A 257 -11.95 11.85 -11.26
C LYS A 257 -12.11 10.48 -10.60
N LEU A 258 -11.13 10.06 -9.83
CA LEU A 258 -11.14 8.77 -9.12
C LEU A 258 -10.27 8.83 -7.87
N PRO A 259 -10.50 7.96 -6.87
CA PRO A 259 -9.61 7.84 -5.72
C PRO A 259 -8.18 7.54 -6.16
N PHE A 260 -7.18 8.18 -5.54
CA PHE A 260 -5.77 7.92 -5.82
C PHE A 260 -5.40 6.43 -5.65
N THR A 261 -6.00 5.78 -4.66
CA THR A 261 -5.88 4.35 -4.39
C THR A 261 -6.28 3.49 -5.58
N VAL A 262 -7.34 3.87 -6.31
CA VAL A 262 -7.82 3.17 -7.50
C VAL A 262 -6.82 3.32 -8.64
N ALA A 263 -6.22 4.50 -8.83
CA ALA A 263 -5.18 4.70 -9.84
C ALA A 263 -3.97 3.79 -9.56
N LEU A 264 -3.48 3.75 -8.32
CA LEU A 264 -2.37 2.89 -7.92
C LEU A 264 -2.68 1.40 -8.05
N ARG A 265 -3.90 0.98 -7.71
CA ARG A 265 -4.29 -0.43 -7.77
C ARG A 265 -4.21 -1.01 -9.18
N TYR A 266 -4.68 -0.26 -10.17
CA TYR A 266 -4.72 -0.68 -11.57
C TYR A 266 -3.56 -0.12 -12.39
N TRP A 267 -2.46 0.25 -11.72
CA TRP A 267 -1.33 0.90 -12.37
C TRP A 267 -0.85 0.10 -13.58
N PRO A 268 -0.74 0.73 -14.77
CA PRO A 268 -0.65 0.01 -16.04
C PRO A 268 0.66 -0.72 -16.23
N ASN A 269 1.74 -0.14 -15.71
CA ASN A 269 3.09 -0.68 -15.83
C ASN A 269 3.92 -0.22 -14.63
N HIS A 270 4.49 -1.18 -13.91
CA HIS A 270 5.26 -0.96 -12.68
C HIS A 270 6.68 -0.46 -12.93
N ASP A 271 7.06 -0.26 -14.21
CA ASP A 271 8.28 0.42 -14.62
C ASP A 271 8.05 1.92 -14.91
N TRP A 272 6.79 2.38 -14.93
CA TRP A 272 6.45 3.79 -15.19
C TRP A 272 6.32 4.58 -13.89
N LEU A 273 6.85 5.80 -13.89
CA LEU A 273 6.82 6.67 -12.72
C LEU A 273 5.45 7.34 -12.60
N LEU A 274 5.06 7.65 -11.36
CA LEU A 274 3.90 8.47 -11.07
C LEU A 274 4.37 9.91 -10.84
N ALA A 275 3.80 10.86 -11.59
CA ALA A 275 4.13 12.27 -11.46
C ALA A 275 2.89 13.05 -11.00
N ILE A 276 2.93 13.55 -9.76
CA ILE A 276 1.84 14.30 -9.13
C ILE A 276 2.08 15.80 -9.32
N ASN A 277 1.11 16.52 -9.90
CA ASN A 277 1.16 17.98 -10.12
C ASN A 277 2.52 18.46 -10.64
N SER A 278 3.07 17.74 -11.63
CA SER A 278 4.45 17.91 -12.09
C SER A 278 4.77 19.37 -12.41
N GLY A 279 5.89 19.86 -11.88
CA GLY A 279 6.35 21.23 -12.09
C GLY A 279 5.79 22.26 -11.11
N SER A 280 4.85 21.87 -10.23
CA SER A 280 4.37 22.75 -9.14
C SER A 280 5.13 22.50 -7.82
N PRO A 281 5.19 23.51 -6.92
CA PRO A 281 5.71 23.33 -5.56
C PRO A 281 4.95 22.31 -4.70
N ALA A 282 3.68 22.03 -5.02
CA ALA A 282 2.86 21.01 -4.37
C ALA A 282 2.82 19.69 -5.16
N GLY A 283 3.85 19.44 -5.98
CA GLY A 283 4.02 18.23 -6.78
C GLY A 283 5.03 17.26 -6.18
N GLY A 284 5.17 16.10 -6.81
CA GLY A 284 6.13 15.08 -6.43
C GLY A 284 6.22 13.98 -7.47
N THR A 285 7.29 13.21 -7.43
CA THR A 285 7.50 12.04 -8.30
C THR A 285 7.70 10.80 -7.44
N VAL A 286 6.90 9.78 -7.68
CA VAL A 286 7.05 8.47 -7.05
C VAL A 286 7.69 7.53 -8.06
N LEU A 287 8.81 6.92 -7.67
CA LEU A 287 9.55 6.00 -8.53
C LEU A 287 8.77 4.71 -8.73
N ALA A 288 8.95 4.08 -9.88
CA ALA A 288 8.18 2.90 -10.27
C ALA A 288 8.30 1.75 -9.25
N GLN A 289 9.51 1.51 -8.73
CA GLN A 289 9.79 0.51 -7.68
C GLN A 289 9.05 0.74 -6.35
N GLN A 290 8.61 1.98 -6.07
CA GLN A 290 7.91 2.35 -4.84
C GLN A 290 6.38 2.10 -4.97
N LEU A 291 5.87 2.04 -6.19
CA LEU A 291 4.42 1.96 -6.47
C LEU A 291 3.75 0.68 -5.93
N PRO A 292 4.33 -0.54 -6.03
CA PRO A 292 3.68 -1.73 -5.48
C PRO A 292 3.44 -1.65 -3.96
N GLY A 293 4.45 -1.14 -3.23
CA GLY A 293 4.38 -0.93 -1.79
C GLY A 293 3.35 0.14 -1.42
N LEU A 294 3.41 1.27 -2.12
CA LEU A 294 2.47 2.37 -1.94
C LEU A 294 1.02 1.95 -2.24
N ALA A 295 0.79 1.23 -3.33
CA ALA A 295 -0.52 0.76 -3.75
C ALA A 295 -1.13 -0.20 -2.72
N THR A 296 -0.31 -1.11 -2.16
CA THR A 296 -0.75 -2.01 -1.08
C THR A 296 -1.14 -1.25 0.19
N TRP A 297 -0.34 -0.26 0.58
CA TRP A 297 -0.63 0.59 1.74
C TRP A 297 -1.89 1.43 1.54
N ALA A 298 -2.04 2.04 0.36
CA ALA A 298 -3.18 2.86 0.01
C ALA A 298 -4.48 2.03 0.05
N ASP A 299 -4.46 0.79 -0.46
CA ASP A 299 -5.60 -0.12 -0.39
C ASP A 299 -5.96 -0.53 1.04
N GLN A 300 -4.97 -0.75 1.91
CA GLN A 300 -5.23 -1.05 3.33
C GLN A 300 -5.90 0.13 4.02
N ARG A 301 -5.44 1.36 3.74
CA ARG A 301 -6.03 2.58 4.29
C ARG A 301 -7.45 2.81 3.79
N ALA A 302 -7.69 2.57 2.49
CA ALA A 302 -9.04 2.61 1.93
C ALA A 302 -9.97 1.59 2.58
N ALA A 303 -9.51 0.33 2.72
CA ALA A 303 -10.27 -0.74 3.36
C ALA A 303 -10.61 -0.44 4.82
N GLN A 304 -9.71 0.21 5.58
CA GLN A 304 -9.98 0.64 6.97
C GLN A 304 -11.18 1.60 7.02
N ARG A 305 -11.17 2.66 6.21
CA ARG A 305 -12.27 3.62 6.17
C ARG A 305 -13.60 2.99 5.79
N MET A 306 -13.54 2.09 4.82
CA MET A 306 -14.72 1.39 4.35
C MET A 306 -15.25 0.41 5.39
N THR A 307 -14.39 -0.17 6.23
CA THR A 307 -14.80 -1.04 7.34
C THR A 307 -15.61 -0.26 8.38
N ASP A 308 -15.19 0.96 8.72
CA ASP A 308 -15.90 1.81 9.69
C ASP A 308 -17.30 2.24 9.20
N GLN A 309 -17.49 2.27 7.88
CA GLN A 309 -18.74 2.67 7.21
C GLN A 309 -19.37 1.51 6.43
N PHE A 310 -19.03 0.26 6.78
CA PHE A 310 -19.45 -0.89 5.98
C PHE A 310 -20.95 -1.14 6.12
N GLU A 311 -21.67 -0.98 5.01
CA GLU A 311 -23.06 -1.37 4.89
C GLU A 311 -23.17 -2.61 3.98
N PRO A 312 -23.59 -3.76 4.50
CA PRO A 312 -23.74 -4.98 3.71
C PRO A 312 -24.81 -4.78 2.62
N GLN A 313 -24.50 -5.16 1.40
CA GLN A 313 -25.44 -5.04 0.28
C GLN A 313 -26.34 -6.28 0.13
N ASN A 314 -26.00 -7.38 0.79
CA ASN A 314 -26.75 -8.63 0.79
C ASN A 314 -26.33 -9.56 1.95
N ASP A 315 -27.05 -10.67 2.12
CA ASP A 315 -26.80 -11.66 3.17
C ASP A 315 -25.44 -12.34 3.09
N ILE A 316 -24.82 -12.42 1.90
CA ILE A 316 -23.48 -12.98 1.74
C ILE A 316 -22.46 -12.01 2.33
N GLU A 317 -22.56 -10.72 2.01
CA GLU A 317 -21.70 -9.67 2.55
C GLU A 317 -21.82 -9.54 4.07
N GLN A 318 -23.05 -9.56 4.62
CA GLN A 318 -23.26 -9.57 6.06
C GLN A 318 -22.56 -10.77 6.72
N ARG A 319 -22.73 -11.97 6.16
CA ARG A 319 -22.09 -13.18 6.70
C ARG A 319 -20.56 -13.13 6.61
N LEU A 320 -20.01 -12.67 5.48
CA LEU A 320 -18.56 -12.49 5.30
C LEU A 320 -17.98 -11.48 6.29
N PHE A 321 -18.71 -10.39 6.55
CA PHE A 321 -18.33 -9.39 7.54
C PHE A 321 -18.33 -9.94 8.97
N ASP A 322 -19.40 -10.65 9.36
CA ASP A 322 -19.52 -11.23 10.70
C ASP A 322 -18.42 -12.26 11.01
N VAL A 323 -18.09 -13.13 10.05
CA VAL A 323 -17.01 -14.12 10.23
C VAL A 323 -15.62 -13.48 10.19
N ALA A 324 -15.42 -12.44 9.35
CA ALA A 324 -14.17 -11.66 9.33
C ALA A 324 -13.93 -10.95 10.67
N ARG A 325 -14.97 -10.37 11.28
CA ARG A 325 -14.88 -9.73 12.61
C ARG A 325 -14.47 -10.71 13.71
N ARG A 326 -14.88 -11.97 13.61
CA ARG A 326 -14.48 -13.06 14.52
C ARG A 326 -13.08 -13.62 14.21
N ARG A 327 -12.43 -13.14 13.14
CA ARG A 327 -11.16 -13.64 12.60
C ARG A 327 -11.21 -15.15 12.26
N ASP A 328 -12.40 -15.67 11.96
CA ASP A 328 -12.61 -17.07 11.58
C ASP A 328 -12.37 -17.23 10.08
N THR A 329 -11.11 -17.52 9.75
CA THR A 329 -10.64 -17.59 8.36
C THR A 329 -11.24 -18.79 7.61
N ASP A 330 -11.42 -19.93 8.28
CA ASP A 330 -11.97 -21.13 7.65
C ASP A 330 -13.46 -20.95 7.34
N ALA A 331 -14.24 -20.37 8.27
CA ALA A 331 -15.64 -20.02 8.02
C ALA A 331 -15.79 -18.95 6.93
N PHE A 332 -14.87 -17.98 6.87
CA PHE A 332 -14.85 -16.96 5.82
C PHE A 332 -14.73 -17.61 4.43
N TYR A 333 -13.72 -18.47 4.22
CA TYR A 333 -13.53 -19.14 2.93
C TYR A 333 -14.66 -20.09 2.58
N LYS A 334 -15.21 -20.82 3.56
CA LYS A 334 -16.36 -21.70 3.32
C LYS A 334 -17.60 -20.93 2.89
N THR A 335 -17.86 -19.79 3.53
CA THR A 335 -18.97 -18.88 3.17
C THR A 335 -18.77 -18.33 1.77
N LEU A 336 -17.56 -17.87 1.46
CA LEU A 336 -17.22 -17.28 0.17
C LEU A 336 -17.27 -18.30 -0.98
N LEU A 337 -16.80 -19.54 -0.78
CA LEU A 337 -16.87 -20.59 -1.81
C LEU A 337 -18.31 -20.98 -2.19
N GLY A 338 -19.25 -20.86 -1.24
CA GLY A 338 -20.67 -21.08 -1.48
C GLY A 338 -21.43 -19.87 -2.03
N ALA A 339 -20.76 -18.73 -2.20
CA ALA A 339 -21.38 -17.50 -2.68
C ALA A 339 -21.57 -17.50 -4.20
N GLN A 340 -22.67 -16.89 -4.66
CA GLN A 340 -22.75 -16.36 -6.01
C GLN A 340 -21.97 -15.05 -6.08
N VAL A 341 -21.19 -14.87 -7.13
CA VAL A 341 -20.37 -13.67 -7.36
C VAL A 341 -20.71 -13.07 -8.72
N LEU A 342 -20.56 -11.77 -8.86
CA LEU A 342 -20.68 -11.08 -10.14
C LEU A 342 -19.31 -11.10 -10.83
N VAL A 343 -19.28 -11.59 -12.06
CA VAL A 343 -18.09 -11.50 -12.93
C VAL A 343 -18.42 -10.55 -14.08
N PRO A 344 -17.60 -9.50 -14.30
CA PRO A 344 -17.80 -8.58 -15.41
C PRO A 344 -17.79 -9.29 -16.76
N ALA A 345 -18.68 -8.88 -17.65
CA ALA A 345 -18.88 -9.45 -18.98
C ALA A 345 -19.14 -8.34 -20.00
N GLU A 346 -18.90 -8.63 -21.28
CA GLU A 346 -19.23 -7.71 -22.36
C GLU A 346 -20.68 -7.85 -22.80
N THR A 347 -21.17 -6.83 -23.49
CA THR A 347 -22.53 -6.78 -24.04
C THR A 347 -22.85 -7.95 -24.98
N ASP A 348 -21.84 -8.50 -25.66
CA ASP A 348 -21.94 -9.65 -26.58
C ASP A 348 -21.78 -11.01 -25.89
N THR A 349 -21.49 -11.05 -24.58
CA THR A 349 -21.29 -12.31 -23.85
C THR A 349 -22.57 -13.15 -23.85
N PRO A 350 -22.52 -14.42 -24.30
CA PRO A 350 -23.70 -15.28 -24.38
C PRO A 350 -24.43 -15.42 -23.06
N TRP A 351 -25.77 -15.41 -23.11
CA TRP A 351 -26.58 -15.62 -21.91
C TRP A 351 -26.44 -17.06 -21.40
N GLY A 352 -26.22 -17.22 -20.10
CA GLY A 352 -26.15 -18.53 -19.44
C GLY A 352 -24.82 -19.26 -19.61
N ILE A 353 -23.80 -18.65 -20.21
CA ILE A 353 -22.45 -19.23 -20.29
C ILE A 353 -21.87 -19.42 -18.87
N VAL A 354 -21.26 -20.58 -18.62
CA VAL A 354 -20.71 -20.95 -17.31
C VAL A 354 -19.19 -21.10 -17.37
N PRO A 355 -18.47 -20.95 -16.24
CA PRO A 355 -16.99 -20.98 -16.23
C PRO A 355 -16.35 -22.22 -16.87
N GLY A 356 -17.05 -23.35 -16.88
CA GLY A 356 -16.57 -24.60 -17.48
C GLY A 356 -16.72 -24.67 -19.01
N ASP A 357 -17.43 -23.73 -19.63
CA ASP A 357 -17.58 -23.69 -21.09
C ASP A 357 -16.25 -23.25 -21.75
N PRO A 358 -15.81 -23.89 -22.85
CA PRO A 358 -14.56 -23.53 -23.53
C PRO A 358 -14.49 -22.07 -23.98
N ASP A 359 -15.63 -21.49 -24.33
CA ASP A 359 -15.76 -20.12 -24.82
C ASP A 359 -16.03 -19.11 -23.69
N PHE A 360 -15.90 -19.52 -22.42
CA PHE A 360 -16.13 -18.61 -21.29
C PHE A 360 -15.13 -17.44 -21.32
N PRO A 361 -15.61 -16.19 -21.31
CA PRO A 361 -14.75 -15.03 -21.52
C PRO A 361 -14.03 -14.64 -20.23
N TRP A 362 -12.98 -15.37 -19.86
CA TRP A 362 -12.10 -14.97 -18.76
C TRP A 362 -11.45 -13.62 -19.07
N ARG A 363 -11.64 -12.63 -18.19
CA ARG A 363 -11.13 -11.25 -18.37
C ARG A 363 -10.07 -10.89 -17.34
N PRO A 364 -8.80 -11.26 -17.56
CA PRO A 364 -7.72 -10.85 -16.70
C PRO A 364 -7.46 -9.34 -16.81
N VAL A 365 -7.15 -8.71 -15.69
CA VAL A 365 -6.67 -7.33 -15.59
C VAL A 365 -5.44 -7.24 -14.68
N PRO A 366 -4.54 -6.27 -14.89
CA PRO A 366 -3.43 -6.03 -13.97
C PRO A 366 -3.95 -5.38 -12.68
N ILE A 367 -3.69 -6.02 -11.54
CA ILE A 367 -3.97 -5.47 -10.20
C ILE A 367 -2.71 -5.65 -9.36
N HIS A 368 -2.12 -4.54 -8.89
CA HIS A 368 -0.81 -4.54 -8.21
C HIS A 368 0.25 -5.35 -8.96
N GLY A 369 0.27 -5.21 -10.29
CA GLY A 369 1.22 -5.86 -11.18
C GLY A 369 0.95 -7.34 -11.43
N ARG A 370 -0.18 -7.87 -10.93
CA ARG A 370 -0.56 -9.27 -11.12
C ARG A 370 -1.76 -9.41 -12.03
N THR A 371 -1.64 -10.33 -12.97
CA THR A 371 -2.76 -10.79 -13.79
C THR A 371 -3.85 -11.36 -12.90
N SER A 372 -5.01 -10.70 -12.87
CA SER A 372 -6.06 -10.97 -11.90
C SER A 372 -7.45 -11.08 -12.53
N ILE A 373 -8.27 -12.00 -12.04
CA ILE A 373 -9.71 -12.04 -12.31
C ILE A 373 -10.43 -11.36 -11.15
N GLN A 374 -11.19 -10.32 -11.49
CA GLN A 374 -12.00 -9.57 -10.54
C GLN A 374 -13.37 -10.20 -10.41
N VAL A 375 -13.81 -10.37 -9.17
CA VAL A 375 -15.16 -10.83 -8.83
C VAL A 375 -15.76 -9.93 -7.77
N PHE A 376 -17.08 -9.77 -7.79
CA PHE A 376 -17.77 -8.84 -6.90
C PHE A 376 -18.88 -9.54 -6.12
N THR A 377 -19.06 -9.18 -4.85
CA THR A 377 -20.16 -9.70 -4.03
C THR A 377 -21.46 -8.94 -4.25
N SER A 378 -21.42 -7.75 -4.87
CA SER A 378 -22.61 -6.95 -5.17
C SER A 378 -22.40 -6.00 -6.34
N LEU A 379 -23.52 -5.54 -6.90
CA LEU A 379 -23.53 -4.60 -8.02
C LEU A 379 -22.95 -3.24 -7.62
N LYS A 380 -23.13 -2.82 -6.37
CA LYS A 380 -22.53 -1.60 -5.81
C LYS A 380 -21.01 -1.64 -5.95
N TRP A 381 -20.36 -2.69 -5.43
CA TRP A 381 -18.91 -2.81 -5.50
C TRP A 381 -18.37 -2.91 -6.93
N MET A 382 -19.10 -3.58 -7.82
CA MET A 382 -18.75 -3.64 -9.23
C MET A 382 -18.82 -2.27 -9.89
N ASN A 383 -19.92 -1.54 -9.68
CA ASN A 383 -20.11 -0.21 -10.27
C ASN A 383 -19.09 0.81 -9.74
N GLU A 384 -18.74 0.74 -8.46
CA GLU A 384 -17.71 1.61 -7.88
C GLU A 384 -16.32 1.31 -8.44
N ALA A 385 -15.98 0.04 -8.68
CA ALA A 385 -14.65 -0.35 -9.15
C ALA A 385 -14.46 -0.15 -10.65
N ILE A 386 -15.45 -0.52 -11.46
CA ILE A 386 -15.31 -0.61 -12.92
C ILE A 386 -16.45 0.06 -13.69
N GLY A 387 -17.33 0.82 -13.02
CA GLY A 387 -18.51 1.42 -13.64
C GLY A 387 -19.57 0.40 -14.03
N SER A 388 -20.64 0.87 -14.69
CA SER A 388 -21.75 0.01 -15.14
C SER A 388 -21.29 -1.02 -16.15
N SER A 389 -21.37 -2.30 -15.80
CA SER A 389 -20.92 -3.42 -16.63
C SER A 389 -22.02 -4.48 -16.71
N ARG A 390 -22.11 -5.19 -17.84
CA ARG A 390 -22.84 -6.45 -17.90
C ARG A 390 -22.09 -7.47 -17.05
N PHE A 391 -22.79 -8.44 -16.50
CA PHE A 391 -22.18 -9.43 -15.63
C PHE A 391 -22.88 -10.78 -15.77
N ILE A 392 -22.17 -11.81 -15.32
CA ILE A 392 -22.68 -13.16 -15.10
C ILE A 392 -22.60 -13.47 -13.60
N MET A 393 -23.38 -14.46 -13.15
CA MET A 393 -23.50 -14.81 -11.73
C MET A 393 -23.18 -16.27 -11.41
N PRO A 394 -21.94 -16.75 -11.67
CA PRO A 394 -21.54 -18.09 -11.27
C PRO A 394 -21.40 -18.18 -9.74
N SER A 395 -21.40 -19.41 -9.23
CA SER A 395 -20.86 -19.66 -7.89
C SER A 395 -19.34 -19.52 -7.91
N LEU A 396 -18.74 -19.07 -6.80
CA LEU A 396 -17.29 -18.99 -6.73
C LEU A 396 -16.65 -20.39 -6.84
N HIS A 397 -17.32 -21.43 -6.34
CA HIS A 397 -16.88 -22.81 -6.50
C HIS A 397 -16.70 -23.19 -7.99
N GLU A 398 -17.67 -22.88 -8.85
CA GLU A 398 -17.57 -23.14 -10.30
C GLU A 398 -16.40 -22.40 -10.93
N MET A 399 -16.17 -21.14 -10.55
CA MET A 399 -15.02 -20.37 -11.04
C MET A 399 -13.69 -21.03 -10.65
N VAL A 400 -13.54 -21.43 -9.39
CA VAL A 400 -12.30 -22.06 -8.89
C VAL A 400 -12.09 -23.44 -9.52
N ALA A 401 -13.16 -24.19 -9.79
CA ALA A 401 -13.09 -25.50 -10.43
C ALA A 401 -12.66 -25.43 -11.90
N ALA A 402 -13.07 -24.38 -12.63
CA ALA A 402 -12.76 -24.18 -14.04
C ALA A 402 -11.61 -23.19 -14.29
N TRP A 403 -10.79 -22.92 -13.26
CA TRP A 403 -9.78 -21.87 -13.30
C TRP A 403 -8.79 -22.05 -14.47
N PRO A 404 -8.58 -21.03 -15.32
CA PRO A 404 -7.92 -21.21 -16.60
C PRO A 404 -6.39 -21.27 -16.49
N ASP A 405 -5.81 -20.57 -15.52
CA ASP A 405 -4.37 -20.39 -15.38
C ASP A 405 -3.96 -20.26 -13.91
N THR A 406 -3.04 -21.12 -13.46
CA THR A 406 -2.62 -21.17 -12.06
C THR A 406 -1.80 -19.96 -11.60
N ASP A 407 -1.26 -19.18 -12.54
CA ASP A 407 -0.48 -17.98 -12.23
C ASP A 407 -1.36 -16.74 -12.03
N TRP A 408 -2.64 -16.82 -12.42
CA TRP A 408 -3.59 -15.73 -12.24
C TRP A 408 -4.13 -15.68 -10.81
N THR A 409 -4.38 -14.47 -10.33
CA THR A 409 -4.95 -14.23 -9.00
C THR A 409 -6.44 -13.92 -9.03
N LEU A 410 -7.21 -14.49 -8.12
CA LEU A 410 -8.58 -14.05 -7.86
C LEU A 410 -8.57 -12.83 -6.92
N VAL A 411 -9.28 -11.76 -7.30
CA VAL A 411 -9.47 -10.57 -6.46
C VAL A 411 -10.96 -10.36 -6.23
N LEU A 412 -11.41 -10.48 -4.97
CA LEU A 412 -12.79 -10.23 -4.55
C LEU A 412 -12.94 -8.78 -4.11
N ASN A 413 -13.90 -8.05 -4.68
CA ASN A 413 -14.15 -6.63 -4.36
C ASN A 413 -12.83 -5.86 -4.27
N PRO A 414 -12.13 -5.62 -5.39
CA PRO A 414 -10.84 -4.94 -5.41
C PRO A 414 -10.80 -3.70 -4.51
N SER A 415 -11.90 -2.95 -4.42
CA SER A 415 -12.05 -1.73 -3.58
C SER A 415 -12.09 -1.95 -2.08
N LEU A 416 -12.38 -3.16 -1.61
CA LEU A 416 -12.64 -3.45 -0.21
C LEU A 416 -11.62 -4.43 0.41
N LEU A 417 -11.22 -5.46 -0.34
CA LEU A 417 -10.62 -6.65 0.25
C LEU A 417 -9.54 -7.26 -0.66
N HIS A 418 -8.29 -7.12 -0.25
CA HIS A 418 -7.27 -8.07 -0.65
C HIS A 418 -7.50 -9.40 0.08
N ILE A 419 -8.25 -10.32 -0.53
CA ILE A 419 -8.18 -11.71 -0.10
C ILE A 419 -6.76 -12.21 -0.37
N ARG A 420 -6.05 -12.55 0.70
CA ARG A 420 -4.72 -13.19 0.65
C ARG A 420 -4.79 -14.45 -0.23
N ARG A 421 -3.97 -14.46 -1.29
CA ARG A 421 -3.57 -15.58 -2.16
C ARG A 421 -4.32 -16.91 -1.94
N CYS A 422 -5.15 -17.29 -2.91
CA CYS A 422 -5.32 -18.71 -3.22
C CYS A 422 -4.12 -19.18 -4.05
N ARG A 423 -3.02 -19.60 -3.41
CA ARG A 423 -2.02 -20.45 -4.09
C ARG A 423 -2.56 -21.88 -4.12
N ARG A 424 -2.36 -22.58 -5.24
CA ARG A 424 -2.77 -23.99 -5.47
C ARG A 424 -2.26 -24.98 -4.40
N THR A 425 -1.37 -24.61 -3.48
CA THR A 425 -1.08 -25.44 -2.31
C THR A 425 -2.28 -25.60 -1.36
N GLY A 426 -3.23 -24.66 -1.38
CA GLY A 426 -4.52 -24.79 -0.68
C GLY A 426 -5.46 -25.84 -1.30
N THR A 427 -5.37 -26.15 -2.60
CA THR A 427 -6.25 -27.15 -3.25
C THR A 427 -6.00 -28.59 -2.85
N ARG A 428 -4.87 -28.90 -2.19
CA ARG A 428 -4.72 -30.21 -1.52
C ARG A 428 -5.53 -30.34 -0.23
N ARG A 429 -5.91 -29.25 0.44
CA ARG A 429 -6.92 -29.31 1.53
C ARG A 429 -8.36 -29.41 1.00
N PHE A 430 -8.59 -29.09 -0.27
CA PHE A 430 -9.91 -29.09 -0.91
C PHE A 430 -10.32 -30.43 -1.52
N GLN A 431 -9.40 -31.39 -1.67
CA GLN A 431 -9.75 -32.79 -1.90
C GLN A 431 -9.77 -33.50 -0.55
N GLY A 432 -10.96 -33.84 -0.06
CA GLY A 432 -11.08 -34.74 1.08
C GLY A 432 -10.22 -35.98 0.84
N SER A 433 -9.41 -36.35 1.83
CA SER A 433 -8.65 -37.60 1.81
C SER A 433 -9.55 -38.74 1.32
N PRO A 434 -9.14 -39.54 0.32
CA PRO A 434 -9.93 -40.72 -0.04
C PRO A 434 -9.90 -41.65 1.17
N THR A 435 -11.01 -41.72 1.89
CA THR A 435 -11.23 -42.74 2.89
C THR A 435 -11.13 -44.09 2.19
N PRO A 436 -10.24 -45.00 2.61
CA PRO A 436 -10.21 -46.33 2.03
C PRO A 436 -11.53 -47.02 2.39
N HIS A 437 -12.39 -47.23 1.39
CA HIS A 437 -13.53 -48.13 1.49
C HIS A 437 -13.01 -49.52 1.87
N LYS A 438 -13.15 -49.87 3.15
CA LYS A 438 -13.10 -51.27 3.58
C LYS A 438 -14.31 -51.98 2.98
N ASN A 439 -14.09 -52.71 1.89
CA ASN A 439 -15.00 -53.75 1.45
C ASN A 439 -15.09 -54.82 2.53
N THR A 440 -16.11 -54.75 3.38
CA THR A 440 -16.59 -55.90 4.15
C THR A 440 -17.75 -56.52 3.39
N SER A 441 -17.41 -57.41 2.45
CA SER A 441 -18.37 -58.33 1.86
C SER A 441 -18.72 -59.41 2.89
N ASN A 442 -19.85 -59.25 3.57
CA ASN A 442 -20.49 -60.34 4.30
C ASN A 442 -21.18 -61.28 3.29
N HIS A 443 -20.51 -62.36 2.92
CA HIS A 443 -21.16 -63.52 2.32
C HIS A 443 -21.63 -64.45 3.44
N THR A 444 -22.92 -64.35 3.79
CA THR A 444 -23.62 -65.37 4.57
C THR A 444 -24.31 -66.31 3.59
N THR A 445 -23.64 -67.39 3.19
CA THR A 445 -24.29 -68.52 2.50
C THR A 445 -25.09 -69.32 3.51
N ASN A 446 -26.40 -69.23 3.37
CA ASN A 446 -27.37 -70.07 4.05
C ASN A 446 -27.45 -71.41 3.31
N THR A 447 -27.11 -72.51 3.98
CA THR A 447 -27.45 -73.86 3.52
C THR A 447 -27.76 -74.72 4.74
N ARG A 448 -29.04 -75.09 4.85
CA ARG A 448 -29.53 -76.23 5.63
C ARG A 448 -30.43 -77.04 4.70
N PRO A 449 -30.44 -78.37 4.81
CA PRO A 449 -31.67 -79.12 4.98
C PRO A 449 -32.18 -79.02 6.42
#